data_AF-R5ZU21-F1
#
_entry.id   AF-R5ZU21-F1
#
_cell.length_a   1.000
_cell.length_b   1.000
_cell.length_c   1.000
_cell.angle_alpha   90.00
_cell.angle_beta   90.00
_cell.angle_gamma   90.00
#
_symmetry.space_group_name_H-M   'P 1'
#
loop_
_entity.id
_entity.type
_entity.pdbx_description
1 polymer ?
#
loop_
_entity_poly.entity_id
_entity_poly.type
_entity_poly.pdbx_seq_one_letter_code
_entity_poly.pdbx_strand_id
1 'polypeptide(L)'
;MDQGTAAQGGEIPFTNIRRIAIPGFAETAMALNKGSLLPVPFHSALGYHVIQLQDKREVPLPSFDALKPQIQNLAAQRQAQQYMADLMRNAKIAEAAPAKKKSSK
;
A
#
# COMPACT_ATOMS: atom_id res chain seq x y z
N MET A 1 -7.82 5.51 20.84
CA MET A 1 -7.56 6.83 20.23
C MET A 1 -6.51 6.63 19.15
N ASP A 2 -6.68 7.24 17.98
CA ASP A 2 -5.73 7.13 16.87
C ASP A 2 -4.39 7.79 17.27
N GLN A 3 -3.42 6.97 17.67
CA GLN A 3 -2.15 7.46 18.22
C GLN A 3 -1.34 8.27 17.19
N GLY A 4 -1.51 8.00 15.89
CA GLY A 4 -0.75 8.66 14.83
C GLY A 4 -1.11 10.13 14.64
N THR A 5 -2.34 10.50 14.99
CA THR A 5 -2.90 11.85 14.76
C THR A 5 -3.34 12.53 16.06
N ALA A 6 -3.33 11.83 17.19
CA ALA A 6 -3.77 12.34 18.49
C ALA A 6 -3.09 13.65 18.91
N ALA A 7 -1.80 13.82 18.62
CA ALA A 7 -1.05 15.03 18.94
C ALA A 7 -1.49 16.27 18.14
N GLN A 8 -2.19 16.07 17.02
CA GLN A 8 -2.71 17.11 16.12
C GLN A 8 -4.25 17.12 16.12
N GLY A 9 -4.87 16.65 17.20
CA GLY A 9 -6.34 16.66 17.32
C GLY A 9 -7.06 15.73 16.34
N GLY A 10 -6.38 14.73 15.76
CA GLY A 10 -6.96 13.84 14.76
C GLY A 10 -6.83 14.34 13.32
N GLU A 11 -6.15 15.46 13.08
CA GLU A 11 -5.94 15.98 11.73
C GLU A 11 -5.00 15.09 10.91
N ILE A 12 -5.41 14.80 9.69
CA ILE A 12 -4.59 14.14 8.69
C ILE A 12 -4.30 15.18 7.60
N PRO A 13 -3.02 15.56 7.38
CA PRO A 13 -2.68 16.53 6.34
C PRO A 13 -3.05 15.96 4.96
N PHE A 14 -3.16 16.83 3.95
CA PHE A 14 -3.38 16.41 2.57
C PHE A 14 -2.37 15.34 2.16
N THR A 15 -2.87 14.12 2.01
CA THR A 15 -2.06 12.95 1.71
C THR A 15 -2.80 12.03 0.76
N ASN A 16 -2.05 11.14 0.15
CA ASN A 16 -2.65 10.02 -0.56
C ASN A 16 -3.19 9.03 0.48
N ILE A 17 -4.50 9.08 0.72
CA ILE A 17 -5.17 8.23 1.72
C ILE A 17 -4.97 6.72 1.48
N ARG A 18 -4.62 6.29 0.25
CA ARG A 18 -4.30 4.88 -0.04
C ARG A 18 -2.99 4.43 0.62
N ARG A 19 -2.18 5.37 1.14
CA ARG A 19 -0.99 5.07 1.94
C ARG A 19 -1.32 4.80 3.41
N ILE A 20 -2.53 5.12 3.86
CA ILE A 20 -2.96 4.82 5.23
C ILE A 20 -3.30 3.33 5.29
N ALA A 21 -2.51 2.59 6.07
CA ALA A 21 -2.58 1.13 6.18
C ALA A 21 -3.75 0.65 7.07
N ILE A 22 -4.90 1.30 6.98
CA ILE A 22 -6.13 0.89 7.66
C ILE A 22 -7.06 0.31 6.58
N PRO A 23 -7.30 -1.01 6.58
CA PRO A 23 -8.16 -1.65 5.57
C PRO A 23 -9.54 -1.01 5.54
N GLY A 24 -10.05 -0.62 4.37
CA GLY A 24 -11.38 0.00 4.21
C GLY A 24 -11.43 1.51 4.49
N PHE A 25 -10.37 2.09 5.07
CA PHE A 25 -10.36 3.51 5.42
C PHE A 25 -10.41 4.40 4.18
N ALA A 26 -9.61 4.08 3.17
CA ALA A 26 -9.53 4.88 1.95
C ALA A 26 -10.86 4.89 1.20
N GLU A 27 -11.52 3.74 1.05
CA GLU A 27 -12.83 3.65 0.41
C GLU A 27 -13.88 4.46 1.19
N THR A 28 -13.91 4.32 2.51
CA THR A 28 -14.86 5.02 3.39
C THR A 28 -14.66 6.54 3.32
N ALA A 29 -13.42 7.02 3.39
CA ALA A 29 -13.11 8.44 3.33
C ALA A 29 -13.41 9.05 1.94
N MET A 30 -13.20 8.31 0.84
CA MET A 30 -13.53 8.80 -0.52
C MET A 30 -15.03 8.82 -0.81
N ALA A 31 -15.80 7.95 -0.14
CA ALA A 31 -17.26 7.94 -0.27
C ALA A 31 -17.93 9.15 0.40
N LEU A 32 -17.23 9.85 1.30
CA LEU A 32 -17.74 11.04 1.96
C LEU A 32 -17.75 12.26 1.02
N ASN A 33 -18.74 13.11 1.24
CA ASN A 33 -18.78 14.44 0.67
C ASN A 33 -17.87 15.37 1.47
N LYS A 34 -17.36 16.43 0.82
CA LYS A 34 -16.58 17.47 1.50
C LYS A 34 -17.40 18.06 2.66
N GLY A 35 -16.76 18.22 3.82
CA GLY A 35 -17.36 18.70 5.06
C GLY A 35 -18.20 17.66 5.81
N SER A 36 -18.51 16.50 5.20
CA SER A 36 -19.39 15.52 5.83
C SER A 36 -18.67 14.65 6.85
N LEU A 37 -19.40 14.32 7.91
CA LEU A 37 -19.01 13.35 8.92
C LEU A 37 -19.57 11.97 8.54
N LEU A 38 -18.79 10.93 8.75
CA LEU A 38 -19.24 9.55 8.60
C LEU A 38 -20.38 9.27 9.61
N PRO A 39 -21.56 8.83 9.16
CA PRO A 39 -22.72 8.67 10.03
C PRO A 39 -22.58 7.50 11.01
N VAL A 40 -21.79 6.49 10.66
CA VAL A 40 -21.52 5.32 11.51
C VAL A 40 -20.02 5.26 11.78
N PRO A 41 -19.57 5.10 13.05
CA PRO A 41 -18.16 4.96 13.35
C PRO A 41 -17.51 3.83 12.56
N PHE A 42 -16.35 4.11 11.98
CA PHE A 42 -15.60 3.17 11.18
C PHE A 42 -14.85 2.19 12.10
N HIS A 43 -15.11 0.90 11.96
CA HIS A 43 -14.45 -0.14 12.77
C HIS A 43 -13.20 -0.68 12.06
N SER A 44 -12.07 -0.68 12.75
CA SER A 44 -10.81 -1.28 12.28
C SER A 44 -10.11 -2.06 13.39
N ALA A 45 -9.00 -2.72 13.07
CA ALA A 45 -8.17 -3.42 14.07
C ALA A 45 -7.65 -2.51 15.20
N LEU A 46 -7.66 -1.19 14.98
CA LEU A 46 -7.26 -0.18 15.96
C LEU A 46 -8.44 0.33 16.82
N GLY A 47 -9.64 -0.23 16.64
CA GLY A 47 -10.88 0.17 17.31
C GLY A 47 -11.83 0.95 16.40
N TYR A 48 -12.64 1.82 17.00
CA TYR A 48 -13.60 2.65 16.29
C TYR A 48 -13.05 4.05 16.01
N HIS A 49 -13.31 4.54 14.80
CA HIS A 49 -12.83 5.81 14.29
C HIS A 49 -14.02 6.68 13.84
N VAL A 50 -13.97 7.96 14.20
CA VAL A 50 -14.92 8.97 13.72
C VAL A 50 -14.20 9.76 12.63
N ILE A 51 -14.75 9.78 11.42
CA ILE A 51 -14.08 10.31 10.23
C ILE A 51 -14.87 11.49 9.70
N GLN A 52 -14.22 12.64 9.55
CA GLN A 52 -14.76 13.81 8.87
C GLN A 52 -13.88 14.15 7.67
N LEU A 53 -14.47 14.26 6.49
CA LEU A 53 -13.73 14.67 5.30
C LEU A 53 -13.69 16.20 5.24
N GLN A 54 -12.57 16.82 5.60
CA GLN A 54 -12.42 18.27 5.52
C GLN A 54 -12.39 18.76 4.07
N ASP A 55 -11.61 18.10 3.22
CA ASP A 55 -11.49 18.44 1.81
C ASP A 55 -10.95 17.25 1.00
N LYS A 56 -11.20 17.27 -0.31
CA LYS A 56 -10.64 16.32 -1.26
C LYS A 56 -10.11 17.05 -2.48
N ARG A 57 -8.95 16.60 -2.96
CA ARG A 57 -8.33 17.15 -4.18
C ARG A 57 -8.13 16.00 -5.15
N GLU A 58 -8.57 16.21 -6.38
CA GLU A 58 -8.21 15.33 -7.48
C GLU A 58 -6.81 15.68 -7.93
N VAL A 59 -5.91 14.70 -7.86
CA VAL A 59 -4.59 14.80 -8.47
C VAL A 59 -4.72 14.23 -9.87
N PRO A 60 -4.57 15.05 -10.93
CA PRO A 60 -4.65 14.55 -12.29
C PRO A 60 -3.61 13.46 -12.49
N LEU A 61 -4.05 12.33 -13.04
CA LEU A 61 -3.13 11.28 -13.46
C LEU A 61 -2.20 11.85 -14.54
N PRO A 62 -0.87 11.62 -14.43
CA PRO A 62 0.04 12.00 -15.51
C PRO A 62 -0.41 11.33 -16.82
N SER A 63 -0.11 11.97 -17.96
CA SER A 63 -0.47 11.40 -19.26
C SER A 63 0.16 10.03 -19.47
N PHE A 64 -0.46 9.22 -20.32
CA PHE A 64 0.08 7.91 -20.67
C PHE A 64 1.52 8.00 -21.16
N ASP A 65 1.84 8.99 -21.99
CA ASP A 65 3.20 9.19 -22.52
C ASP A 65 4.23 9.49 -21.42
N ALA A 66 3.83 10.23 -20.38
CA ALA A 66 4.69 10.50 -19.23
C ALA A 66 4.95 9.24 -18.38
N LEU A 67 3.97 8.33 -18.29
CA LEU A 67 4.08 7.08 -17.52
C LEU A 67 4.64 5.91 -18.33
N LYS A 68 4.60 5.97 -19.66
CA LYS A 68 5.04 4.92 -20.57
C LYS A 68 6.43 4.34 -20.23
N PRO A 69 7.50 5.14 -20.01
CA PRO A 69 8.80 4.56 -19.66
C PRO A 69 8.78 3.81 -18.32
N GLN A 70 8.05 4.33 -17.32
CA GLN A 70 7.92 3.68 -16.02
C GLN A 70 7.14 2.36 -16.12
N ILE A 71 6.05 2.35 -16.89
CA ILE A 71 5.22 1.15 -17.11
C ILE A 71 6.02 0.08 -17.85
N GLN A 72 6.79 0.45 -18.88
CA GLN A 72 7.63 -0.48 -19.62
C GLN A 72 8.70 -1.13 -18.74
N ASN A 73 9.38 -0.34 -17.91
CA ASN A 73 10.37 -0.87 -16.96
C ASN A 73 9.74 -1.84 -15.96
N LEU A 74 8.57 -1.48 -15.41
CA LEU A 74 7.83 -2.35 -14.48
C LEU A 74 7.38 -3.66 -15.15
N ALA A 75 6.90 -3.58 -16.40
CA ALA A 75 6.48 -4.75 -17.17
C ALA A 75 7.66 -5.68 -17.46
N ALA A 76 8.80 -5.13 -17.91
CA ALA A 76 10.01 -5.92 -18.16
C ALA A 76 10.52 -6.61 -16.89
N GLN A 77 10.52 -5.91 -15.75
CA GLN A 77 10.90 -6.49 -14.46
C GLN A 77 9.96 -7.64 -14.05
N ARG A 78 8.65 -7.45 -14.19
CA ARG A 78 7.65 -8.49 -13.91
C ARG A 78 7.83 -9.71 -14.81
N GLN A 79 8.08 -9.50 -16.10
CA GLN A 79 8.29 -10.59 -17.05
C GLN A 79 9.56 -11.38 -16.70
N ALA A 80 10.65 -10.70 -16.34
CA ALA A 80 11.88 -11.38 -15.90
C ALA A 80 11.66 -12.20 -14.62
N GLN A 81 10.92 -11.64 -13.64
CA GLN A 81 10.57 -12.36 -12.41
C GLN A 81 9.71 -13.60 -12.68
N GLN A 82 8.71 -13.48 -13.55
CA GLN A 82 7.86 -14.59 -13.95
C GLN A 82 8.67 -15.67 -14.67
N TYR A 83 9.52 -15.28 -15.62
CA TYR A 83 10.37 -16.22 -16.34
C TYR A 83 11.31 -16.98 -15.40
N MET A 84 11.94 -16.30 -14.44
CA MET A 84 12.76 -16.95 -13.40
C MET A 84 11.94 -17.90 -12.54
N ALA A 85 10.74 -17.48 -12.09
CA ALA A 85 9.86 -18.33 -11.30
C ALA A 85 9.43 -19.59 -12.07
N ASP A 86 9.13 -19.46 -13.37
CA ASP A 86 8.75 -20.58 -14.23
C ASP A 86 9.92 -21.54 -14.45
N LEU A 87 11.13 -21.03 -14.68
CA LEU A 87 12.33 -21.87 -14.77
C LEU A 87 12.59 -22.62 -13.47
N MET A 88 12.46 -21.96 -12.32
CA MET A 88 12.64 -22.60 -11.01
C MET A 88 11.57 -23.67 -10.76
N ARG A 89 10.32 -23.42 -11.14
CA ARG A 89 9.21 -24.38 -10.99
C ARG A 89 9.42 -25.63 -11.84
N ASN A 90 9.95 -25.44 -13.05
CA ASN A 90 10.14 -26.53 -14.01
C ASN A 90 11.50 -27.23 -13.88
N ALA A 91 12.44 -26.64 -13.13
CA ALA A 91 13.72 -27.25 -12.85
C ALA A 91 13.61 -28.27 -11.69
N LYS A 92 14.30 -29.41 -11.81
CA LYS A 92 14.60 -30.27 -10.66
C LYS A 92 15.66 -29.58 -9.81
N ILE A 93 15.23 -28.71 -8.90
CA ILE A 93 16.12 -28.11 -7.91
C ILE A 93 16.35 -29.14 -6.79
N ALA A 94 17.50 -29.81 -6.81
CA ALA A 94 17.98 -30.55 -5.66
C ALA A 94 18.60 -29.55 -4.68
N GLU A 95 18.01 -29.37 -3.50
CA GLU A 95 18.68 -28.65 -2.41
C GLU A 95 19.94 -29.42 -2.02
N ALA A 96 21.11 -28.90 -2.40
CA ALA A 96 22.35 -29.31 -1.78
C ALA A 96 22.34 -28.77 -0.34
N ALA A 97 22.33 -29.68 0.63
CA ALA A 97 22.28 -29.40 2.06
C ALA A 97 23.18 -28.22 2.47
N PRO A 98 22.78 -27.41 3.47
CA PRO A 98 23.50 -26.20 3.84
C PRO A 98 24.93 -26.53 4.25
N ALA A 99 25.89 -25.89 3.58
CA ALA A 99 27.30 -25.97 3.93
C ALA A 99 27.48 -25.58 5.41
N LYS A 100 27.86 -26.55 6.24
CA LYS A 100 28.17 -26.35 7.67
C LYS A 100 29.16 -25.18 7.80
N LYS A 101 28.72 -24.08 8.43
CA LYS A 101 29.61 -23.00 8.87
C LYS A 101 30.68 -23.62 9.79
N LYS A 102 31.94 -23.63 9.35
CA LYS A 102 33.08 -23.93 10.21
C LYS A 102 33.17 -22.84 11.29
N SER A 103 32.77 -23.17 12.51
CA SER A 103 33.17 -22.45 13.72
C SER A 103 34.68 -22.66 13.88
N SER A 104 35.48 -21.59 13.75
CA SER A 104 36.86 -21.62 14.20
C SER A 104 36.88 -21.19 15.66
N LYS A 105 37.45 -22.07 16.48
CA LYS A 105 37.81 -21.87 17.88
C LYS A 105 39.08 -21.01 17.98
#